data_AF-A0A497EHC0-F1
#
_entry.id   AF-A0A497EHC0-F1
#
_cell.length_a   1.000
_cell.length_b   1.000
_cell.length_c   1.000
_cell.angle_alpha   90.00
_cell.angle_beta   90.00
_cell.angle_gamma   90.00
#
_symmetry.space_group_name_H-M   'P 1'
#
loop_
_entity.id
_entity.type
_entity.pdbx_description
1 polymer ?
#
loop_
_entity_poly.entity_id
_entity_poly.type
_entity_poly.pdbx_seq_one_letter_code
_entity_poly.pdbx_strand_id
1 'polypeptide(L)'
;MKSKTVAPSVWYRSSGGWPMAHVRLRPIPGGRARPVLLVQKGDNTMNMHKGPPIIGQLIAEHEVVERVVGSLHRWAVEGQEADPDARAVYIDFFRVWAKGFHHQQEETILFPALAEHVEISLDHGPLKILTDEHEREVELVAQLESADQGEPTLAVALELAHLLWMHIDKENSVVLPEAGERLIRAGVGSLEGSTEGPDEVAVREAVEPLVIRWTPLEDDDLYRGDGCMACSAYGNTCGGIEKEWWNAWEWEQHLSYEE
;
A
#
# COMPACT_ATOMS: atom_id res chain seq x y z
N MET A 1 -48.08 2.33 44.28
CA MET A 1 -47.34 1.19 43.71
C MET A 1 -48.09 0.69 42.48
N LYS A 2 -47.61 1.02 41.27
CA LYS A 2 -48.20 0.54 40.02
C LYS A 2 -47.16 -0.30 39.29
N SER A 3 -47.51 -1.57 39.11
CA SER A 3 -46.78 -2.63 38.41
C SER A 3 -46.38 -2.17 37.00
N LYS A 4 -45.09 -2.33 36.67
CA LYS A 4 -44.59 -2.24 35.30
C LYS A 4 -44.58 -3.65 34.73
N THR A 5 -45.51 -3.92 33.83
CA THR A 5 -45.53 -5.10 32.95
C THR A 5 -44.33 -5.01 32.00
N VAL A 6 -43.38 -5.94 32.16
CA VAL A 6 -42.27 -6.14 31.23
C VAL A 6 -42.80 -7.03 30.10
N ALA A 7 -42.70 -6.55 28.86
CA ALA A 7 -43.06 -7.34 27.68
C ALA A 7 -42.09 -8.53 27.52
N PRO A 8 -42.55 -9.72 27.09
CA PRO A 8 -41.68 -10.88 26.98
C PRO A 8 -40.70 -10.69 25.82
N SER A 9 -39.41 -10.89 26.10
CA SER A 9 -38.36 -10.98 25.09
C SER A 9 -38.56 -12.26 24.26
N VAL A 10 -38.85 -12.10 22.97
CA VAL A 10 -38.88 -13.22 22.02
C VAL A 10 -37.44 -13.51 21.58
N TRP A 11 -36.98 -14.73 21.82
CA TRP A 11 -35.65 -15.20 21.44
C TRP A 11 -35.72 -15.93 20.10
N TYR A 12 -34.94 -15.50 19.13
CA TYR A 12 -34.74 -16.24 17.88
C TYR A 12 -33.29 -16.72 17.81
N ARG A 13 -33.10 -18.03 17.73
CA ARG A 13 -31.79 -18.67 17.58
C ARG A 13 -31.54 -18.80 16.07
N SER A 14 -30.61 -18.04 15.50
CA SER A 14 -30.12 -18.33 14.15
C SER A 14 -29.09 -19.47 14.24
N SER A 15 -29.16 -20.42 13.31
CA SER A 15 -28.34 -21.63 13.26
C SER A 15 -26.96 -21.43 12.63
N GLY A 16 -26.40 -20.21 12.68
CA GLY A 16 -25.04 -19.90 12.22
C GLY A 16 -24.22 -19.27 13.35
N GLY A 17 -23.07 -19.86 13.67
CA GLY A 17 -22.21 -19.46 14.78
C GLY A 17 -21.52 -18.11 14.59
N TRP A 18 -22.22 -17.02 14.85
CA TRP A 18 -21.69 -15.65 14.98
C TRP A 18 -22.06 -15.08 16.37
N PRO A 19 -21.22 -14.24 17.00
CA PRO A 19 -21.51 -13.71 18.33
C PRO A 19 -22.68 -12.71 18.31
N MET A 20 -23.40 -12.66 19.44
CA MET A 20 -24.66 -11.94 19.62
C MET A 20 -24.48 -10.42 19.52
N ALA A 21 -25.14 -9.77 18.54
CA ALA A 21 -25.25 -8.32 18.49
C ALA A 21 -26.39 -7.82 19.40
N HIS A 22 -26.10 -6.85 20.27
CA HIS A 22 -27.11 -6.19 21.10
C HIS A 22 -27.73 -4.99 20.35
N VAL A 23 -28.95 -5.15 19.84
CA VAL A 23 -29.71 -4.04 19.23
C VAL A 23 -30.53 -3.35 20.32
N ARG A 24 -30.27 -2.06 20.57
CA ARG A 24 -31.10 -1.22 21.45
C ARG A 24 -31.82 -0.14 20.63
N LEU A 25 -33.11 -0.37 20.36
CA LEU A 25 -33.95 0.61 19.68
C LEU A 25 -34.39 1.73 20.64
N ARG A 26 -34.21 2.99 20.25
CA ARG A 26 -34.86 4.14 20.88
C ARG A 26 -36.06 4.59 20.03
N PRO A 27 -37.24 4.88 20.62
CA PRO A 27 -38.35 5.46 19.88
C PRO A 27 -38.18 6.99 19.75
N ILE A 28 -38.36 7.53 18.54
CA ILE A 28 -38.59 8.95 18.28
C ILE A 28 -40.06 9.11 17.84
N PRO A 29 -40.86 10.05 18.40
CA PRO A 29 -42.24 10.24 17.96
C PRO A 29 -42.28 11.04 16.65
N GLY A 30 -43.02 10.53 15.65
CA GLY A 30 -43.65 11.39 14.64
C GLY A 30 -43.02 11.50 13.24
N GLY A 31 -42.14 10.60 12.80
CA GLY A 31 -41.63 10.61 11.41
C GLY A 31 -41.28 9.22 10.90
N ARG A 32 -41.60 8.91 9.63
CA ARG A 32 -41.19 7.65 8.98
C ARG A 32 -39.67 7.61 8.86
N ALA A 33 -39.00 6.86 9.73
CA ALA A 33 -37.58 6.59 9.61
C ALA A 33 -37.35 5.47 8.58
N ARG A 34 -36.53 5.74 7.55
CA ARG A 34 -35.82 4.67 6.83
C ARG A 34 -34.70 4.21 7.77
N PRO A 35 -34.48 2.90 7.99
CA PRO A 35 -33.35 2.46 8.79
C PRO A 35 -32.06 2.85 8.05
N VAL A 36 -31.33 3.82 8.61
CA VAL A 36 -29.93 4.03 8.25
C VAL A 36 -29.15 3.02 9.07
N LEU A 37 -28.56 2.05 8.38
CA LEU A 37 -27.58 1.15 8.98
C LEU A 37 -26.36 2.01 9.33
N LEU A 38 -26.31 2.51 10.56
CA LEU A 38 -25.07 2.99 11.15
C LEU A 38 -24.23 1.74 11.43
N VAL A 39 -23.46 1.33 10.42
CA VAL A 39 -22.31 0.45 10.64
C VAL A 39 -21.36 1.25 11.50
N GLN A 40 -21.33 0.96 12.81
CA GLN A 40 -20.18 1.32 13.61
C GLN A 40 -19.01 0.59 12.97
N LYS A 41 -18.01 1.33 12.45
CA LYS A 41 -16.68 0.76 12.16
C LYS A 41 -16.25 0.10 13.48
N GLY A 42 -16.38 -1.22 13.55
CA GLY A 42 -15.67 -1.99 14.55
C GLY A 42 -14.20 -1.80 14.22
N ASP A 43 -13.37 -1.55 15.23
CA ASP A 43 -11.94 -1.77 15.14
C ASP A 43 -11.72 -3.20 14.66
N ASN A 44 -11.48 -3.35 13.37
CA ASN A 44 -11.13 -4.63 12.77
C ASN A 44 -9.61 -4.70 12.67
N THR A 45 -8.93 -4.47 13.79
CA THR A 45 -7.48 -4.68 13.94
C THR A 45 -7.24 -6.17 14.20
N MET A 46 -7.56 -7.01 13.23
CA MET A 46 -7.07 -8.39 13.14
C MET A 46 -6.77 -8.73 11.68
N ASN A 47 -5.96 -7.88 11.05
CA ASN A 47 -4.96 -8.35 10.10
C ASN A 47 -3.62 -7.97 10.73
N MET A 48 -3.08 -8.86 11.57
CA MET A 48 -1.68 -8.75 11.95
C MET A 48 -0.91 -9.02 10.66
N HIS A 49 -0.39 -7.97 10.00
CA HIS A 49 0.63 -8.16 8.99
C HIS A 49 1.69 -9.07 9.63
N LYS A 50 1.89 -10.26 9.06
CA LYS A 50 2.81 -11.26 9.62
C LYS A 50 4.23 -10.74 9.42
N GLY A 51 4.75 -10.00 10.38
CA GLY A 51 6.09 -9.44 10.26
C GLY A 51 6.39 -8.41 11.34
N PRO A 52 7.63 -7.90 11.36
CA PRO A 52 7.99 -6.77 12.19
C PRO A 52 7.13 -5.52 11.89
N PRO A 53 7.01 -4.56 12.83
CA PRO A 53 6.13 -3.39 12.69
C PRO A 53 6.30 -2.59 11.38
N ILE A 54 7.54 -2.45 10.87
CA ILE A 54 7.82 -1.76 9.61
C ILE A 54 7.01 -2.31 8.41
N ILE A 55 6.71 -3.61 8.38
CA ILE A 55 5.95 -4.21 7.26
C ILE A 55 4.54 -3.63 7.19
N GLY A 56 3.85 -3.52 8.33
CA GLY A 56 2.52 -2.93 8.36
C GLY A 56 2.55 -1.42 8.11
N GLN A 57 3.64 -0.76 8.49
CA GLN A 57 3.84 0.67 8.23
C GLN A 57 3.99 0.96 6.74
N LEU A 58 4.88 0.26 6.02
CA LEU A 58 5.07 0.44 4.58
C LEU A 58 3.79 0.17 3.78
N ILE A 59 3.02 -0.86 4.16
CA ILE A 59 1.71 -1.13 3.54
C ILE A 59 0.73 0.04 3.75
N ALA A 60 0.70 0.61 4.95
CA ALA A 60 -0.16 1.77 5.23
C ALA A 60 0.31 3.03 4.48
N GLU A 61 1.63 3.18 4.30
CA GLU A 61 2.24 4.24 3.49
C GLU A 61 1.87 4.09 2.00
N HIS A 62 1.82 2.87 1.46
CA HIS A 62 1.35 2.61 0.10
C HIS A 62 -0.08 3.10 -0.13
N GLU A 63 -0.99 3.03 0.85
CA GLU A 63 -2.35 3.59 0.70
C GLU A 63 -2.33 5.12 0.48
N VAL A 64 -1.29 5.81 0.93
CA VAL A 64 -1.08 7.24 0.67
C VAL A 64 -0.55 7.45 -0.75
N VAL A 65 0.52 6.73 -1.12
CA VAL A 65 1.13 6.82 -2.46
C VAL A 65 0.11 6.49 -3.54
N GLU A 66 -0.63 5.40 -3.38
CA GLU A 66 -1.67 4.92 -4.30
C GLU A 66 -2.69 6.01 -4.64
N ARG A 67 -3.18 6.74 -3.61
CA ARG A 67 -4.11 7.86 -3.81
C ARG A 67 -3.45 9.03 -4.53
N VAL A 68 -2.24 9.40 -4.16
CA VAL A 68 -1.54 10.53 -4.80
C VAL A 68 -1.22 10.21 -6.26
N VAL A 69 -0.81 8.98 -6.57
CA VAL A 69 -0.53 8.51 -7.93
C VAL A 69 -1.78 8.55 -8.81
N GLY A 70 -2.91 8.01 -8.35
CA GLY A 70 -4.16 8.10 -9.11
C GLY A 70 -4.65 9.54 -9.27
N SER A 71 -4.32 10.43 -8.33
CA SER A 71 -4.61 11.86 -8.45
C SER A 71 -3.73 12.57 -9.48
N LEU A 72 -2.43 12.26 -9.50
CA LEU A 72 -1.48 12.74 -10.52
C LEU A 72 -1.96 12.32 -11.92
N HIS A 73 -2.30 11.03 -12.09
CA HIS A 73 -2.79 10.48 -13.36
C HIS A 73 -4.00 11.29 -13.85
N ARG A 74 -5.01 11.44 -13.00
CA ARG A 74 -6.22 12.19 -13.36
C ARG A 74 -5.93 13.66 -13.66
N TRP A 75 -5.09 14.31 -12.86
CA TRP A 75 -4.66 15.68 -13.12
C TRP A 75 -3.97 15.80 -14.47
N ALA A 76 -3.10 14.86 -14.84
CA ALA A 76 -2.41 14.90 -16.12
C ALA A 76 -3.38 14.80 -17.31
N VAL A 77 -4.40 13.93 -17.19
CA VAL A 77 -5.41 13.70 -18.24
C VAL A 77 -6.40 14.86 -18.36
N GLU A 78 -6.93 15.34 -17.24
CA GLU A 78 -8.09 16.25 -17.22
C GLU A 78 -7.74 17.68 -16.78
N GLY A 79 -6.65 17.85 -16.04
CA GLY A 79 -6.43 19.01 -15.17
C GLY A 79 -5.19 19.85 -15.46
N GLN A 80 -4.22 19.34 -16.23
CA GLN A 80 -2.91 19.98 -16.36
C GLN A 80 -2.95 21.39 -16.98
N GLU A 81 -3.95 21.70 -17.82
CA GLU A 81 -4.14 23.03 -18.39
C GLU A 81 -4.88 23.98 -17.42
N ALA A 82 -5.81 23.43 -16.64
CA ALA A 82 -6.66 24.20 -15.73
C ALA A 82 -5.97 24.51 -14.39
N ASP A 83 -5.01 23.68 -14.00
CA ASP A 83 -4.32 23.74 -12.70
C ASP A 83 -2.83 23.39 -12.87
N PRO A 84 -2.05 24.19 -13.62
CA PRO A 84 -0.64 23.89 -13.90
C PRO A 84 0.24 23.91 -12.65
N ASP A 85 -0.14 24.67 -11.62
CA ASP A 85 0.61 24.81 -10.37
C ASP A 85 0.57 23.54 -9.50
N ALA A 86 -0.46 22.69 -9.67
CA ALA A 86 -0.56 21.41 -8.97
C ALA A 86 0.64 20.48 -9.23
N ARG A 87 1.31 20.64 -10.39
CA ARG A 87 2.52 19.89 -10.75
C ARG A 87 3.60 19.97 -9.67
N ALA A 88 3.88 21.17 -9.18
CA ALA A 88 4.94 21.38 -8.18
C ALA A 88 4.62 20.65 -6.87
N VAL A 89 3.34 20.64 -6.48
CA VAL A 89 2.88 19.95 -5.26
C VAL A 89 3.07 18.44 -5.37
N TYR A 90 2.77 17.84 -6.52
CA TYR A 90 3.06 16.41 -6.75
C TYR A 90 4.56 16.11 -6.73
N ILE A 91 5.38 16.94 -7.38
CA ILE A 91 6.84 16.78 -7.39
C ILE A 91 7.39 16.84 -5.97
N ASP A 92 6.95 17.79 -5.15
CA ASP A 92 7.38 17.92 -3.76
C ASP A 92 6.98 16.68 -2.95
N PHE A 93 5.77 16.14 -3.15
CA PHE A 93 5.35 14.90 -2.52
C PHE A 93 6.26 13.72 -2.90
N PHE A 94 6.51 13.48 -4.20
CA PHE A 94 7.34 12.34 -4.61
C PHE A 94 8.80 12.47 -4.14
N ARG A 95 9.35 13.70 -4.14
CA ARG A 95 10.73 13.93 -3.68
C ARG A 95 10.88 13.75 -2.17
N VAL A 96 10.03 14.41 -1.40
CA VAL A 96 10.19 14.50 0.06
C VAL A 96 9.55 13.31 0.75
N TRP A 97 8.35 12.91 0.34
CA TRP A 97 7.59 11.86 1.02
C TRP A 97 7.84 10.47 0.40
N ALA A 98 7.61 10.28 -0.91
CA ALA A 98 7.78 8.95 -1.52
C ALA A 98 9.25 8.50 -1.50
N LYS A 99 10.16 9.24 -2.15
CA LYS A 99 11.59 8.90 -2.15
C LYS A 99 12.27 9.22 -0.82
N GLY A 100 12.04 10.41 -0.28
CA GLY A 100 12.76 10.94 0.87
C GLY A 100 12.41 10.26 2.21
N PHE A 101 11.22 9.69 2.32
CA PHE A 101 10.74 9.05 3.55
C PHE A 101 10.39 7.58 3.35
N HIS A 102 9.49 7.25 2.44
CA HIS A 102 9.00 5.89 2.24
C HIS A 102 10.10 4.96 1.68
N HIS A 103 10.62 5.20 0.48
CA HIS A 103 11.70 4.39 -0.11
C HIS A 103 13.00 4.46 0.72
N GLN A 104 13.23 5.55 1.46
CA GLN A 104 14.37 5.64 2.36
C GLN A 104 14.28 4.61 3.50
N GLN A 105 13.09 4.34 4.04
CA GLN A 105 12.92 3.29 5.05
C GLN A 105 13.23 1.90 4.47
N GLU A 106 12.81 1.63 3.23
CA GLU A 106 13.12 0.38 2.57
C GLU A 106 14.61 0.20 2.35
N GLU A 107 15.26 1.17 1.72
CA GLU A 107 16.68 1.07 1.35
C GLU A 107 17.62 1.12 2.55
N THR A 108 17.23 1.76 3.65
CA THR A 108 18.11 1.93 4.82
C THR A 108 17.78 1.04 6.01
N ILE A 109 16.58 0.44 6.06
CA ILE A 109 16.12 -0.38 7.18
C ILE A 109 15.72 -1.78 6.68
N LEU A 110 14.72 -1.87 5.81
CA LEU A 110 14.15 -3.17 5.43
C LEU A 110 15.11 -4.00 4.58
N PHE A 111 15.64 -3.45 3.48
CA PHE A 111 16.50 -4.18 2.55
C PHE A 111 17.81 -4.62 3.21
N PRO A 112 18.51 -3.79 4.02
CA PRO A 112 19.66 -4.25 4.78
C PRO A 112 19.32 -5.39 5.76
N ALA A 113 18.19 -5.31 6.47
CA ALA A 113 17.78 -6.37 7.39
C ALA A 113 17.48 -7.68 6.67
N LEU A 114 16.87 -7.63 5.48
CA LEU A 114 16.64 -8.80 4.64
C LEU A 114 17.96 -9.39 4.15
N ALA A 115 18.88 -8.57 3.67
CA ALA A 115 20.20 -9.04 3.22
C ALA A 115 20.99 -9.69 4.38
N GLU A 116 20.97 -9.10 5.57
CA GLU A 116 21.70 -9.60 6.73
C GLU A 116 21.10 -10.87 7.34
N HIS A 117 19.78 -10.94 7.48
CA HIS A 117 19.12 -12.00 8.27
C HIS A 117 18.43 -13.07 7.43
N VAL A 118 18.04 -12.72 6.19
CA VAL A 118 17.36 -13.62 5.25
C VAL A 118 18.28 -14.04 4.11
N GLU A 119 19.45 -13.39 3.97
CA GLU A 119 20.46 -13.66 2.95
C GLU A 119 19.94 -13.49 1.50
N ILE A 120 18.95 -12.61 1.32
CA ILE A 120 18.49 -12.22 -0.01
C ILE A 120 19.51 -11.28 -0.67
N SER A 121 19.67 -11.41 -1.98
CA SER A 121 20.61 -10.60 -2.75
C SER A 121 20.12 -9.16 -2.92
N LEU A 122 21.04 -8.20 -2.81
CA LEU A 122 20.83 -6.81 -3.20
C LEU A 122 21.17 -6.55 -4.67
N ASP A 123 21.94 -7.44 -5.30
CA ASP A 123 22.48 -7.24 -6.64
C ASP A 123 21.63 -7.90 -7.76
N HIS A 124 20.70 -8.78 -7.39
CA HIS A 124 19.73 -9.38 -8.30
C HIS A 124 18.40 -9.70 -7.59
N GLY A 125 17.40 -10.12 -8.36
CA GLY A 125 16.11 -10.50 -7.82
C GLY A 125 15.27 -9.29 -7.39
N PRO A 126 14.33 -9.48 -6.45
CA PRO A 126 13.29 -8.49 -6.17
C PRO A 126 13.85 -7.18 -5.60
N LEU A 127 14.81 -7.23 -4.68
CA LEU A 127 15.32 -6.00 -4.05
C LEU A 127 16.06 -5.12 -5.06
N LYS A 128 16.85 -5.72 -5.95
CA LYS A 128 17.52 -5.01 -7.04
C LYS A 128 16.52 -4.32 -7.98
N ILE A 129 15.43 -5.02 -8.32
CA ILE A 129 14.38 -4.46 -9.19
C ILE A 129 13.71 -3.26 -8.51
N LEU A 130 13.37 -3.37 -7.23
CA LEU A 130 12.76 -2.25 -6.51
C LEU A 130 13.70 -1.05 -6.45
N THR A 131 14.98 -1.25 -6.15
CA THR A 131 15.98 -0.16 -6.15
C THR A 131 16.13 0.49 -7.53
N ASP A 132 16.14 -0.30 -8.62
CA ASP A 132 16.17 0.24 -9.98
C ASP A 132 14.91 1.04 -10.31
N GLU A 133 13.75 0.60 -9.82
CA GLU A 133 12.49 1.31 -9.98
C GLU A 133 12.45 2.60 -9.14
N HIS A 134 13.05 2.63 -7.94
CA HIS A 134 13.22 3.87 -7.17
C HIS A 134 14.11 4.88 -7.89
N GLU A 135 15.19 4.42 -8.54
CA GLU A 135 16.03 5.30 -9.37
C GLU A 135 15.25 5.82 -10.58
N ARG A 136 14.46 4.96 -11.23
CA ARG A 136 13.61 5.35 -12.37
C ARG A 136 12.53 6.36 -11.96
N GLU A 137 11.94 6.22 -10.78
CA GLU A 137 10.99 7.19 -10.23
C GLU A 137 11.64 8.57 -10.11
N VAL A 138 12.85 8.65 -9.55
CA VAL A 138 13.60 9.92 -9.42
C VAL A 138 13.83 10.58 -10.78
N GLU A 139 14.19 9.78 -11.79
CA GLU A 139 14.33 10.28 -13.16
C GLU A 139 13.02 10.83 -13.73
N LEU A 140 11.91 10.10 -13.56
CA LEU A 140 10.59 10.50 -14.05
C LEU A 140 10.08 11.76 -13.35
N VAL A 141 10.32 11.91 -12.05
CA VAL A 141 9.99 13.13 -11.30
C VAL A 141 10.79 14.33 -11.83
N ALA A 142 12.09 14.15 -12.14
CA ALA A 142 12.89 15.19 -12.77
C ALA A 142 12.42 15.51 -14.21
N GLN A 143 12.01 14.50 -14.98
CA GLN A 143 11.41 14.69 -16.29
C GLN A 143 10.11 15.48 -16.20
N LEU A 144 9.24 15.17 -15.22
CA LEU A 144 7.97 15.85 -14.99
C LEU A 144 8.16 17.34 -14.68
N GLU A 145 9.18 17.68 -13.87
CA GLU A 145 9.56 19.06 -13.57
C GLU A 145 9.96 19.83 -14.82
N SER A 146 10.73 19.21 -15.71
CA SER A 146 11.28 19.83 -16.91
C SER A 146 10.38 19.78 -18.16
N ALA A 147 9.30 18.97 -18.11
CA ALA A 147 8.46 18.73 -19.27
C ALA A 147 7.65 19.98 -19.67
N ASP A 148 7.59 20.24 -20.98
CA ASP A 148 6.69 21.24 -21.54
C ASP A 148 5.22 20.87 -21.23
N GLN A 149 4.35 21.89 -21.12
CA GLN A 149 2.92 21.69 -20.91
C GLN A 149 2.28 20.90 -22.06
N GLY A 150 1.21 20.17 -21.76
CA GLY A 150 0.47 19.36 -22.72
C GLY A 150 1.00 17.93 -22.80
N GLU A 151 1.18 17.42 -24.01
CA GLU A 151 1.53 16.01 -24.27
C GLU A 151 2.79 15.52 -23.53
N PRO A 152 3.90 16.28 -23.44
CA PRO A 152 5.09 15.81 -22.71
C PRO A 152 4.83 15.62 -21.21
N THR A 153 4.11 16.55 -20.57
CA THR A 153 3.71 16.42 -19.15
C THR A 153 2.78 15.23 -18.96
N LEU A 154 1.81 15.04 -19.88
CA LEU A 154 0.89 13.90 -19.83
C LEU A 154 1.66 12.58 -19.87
N ALA A 155 2.52 12.41 -20.87
CA ALA A 155 3.26 11.17 -21.08
C ALA A 155 4.10 10.78 -19.85
N VAL A 156 4.85 11.73 -19.29
CA VAL A 156 5.69 11.46 -18.12
C VAL A 156 4.85 11.16 -16.87
N ALA A 157 3.74 11.86 -16.66
CA ALA A 157 2.87 11.62 -15.51
C ALA A 157 2.19 10.24 -15.57
N LEU A 158 1.76 9.81 -16.76
CA LEU A 158 1.20 8.46 -16.96
C LEU A 158 2.26 7.39 -16.73
N GLU A 159 3.48 7.57 -17.27
CA GLU A 159 4.58 6.63 -17.06
C GLU A 159 4.95 6.51 -15.59
N LEU A 160 5.05 7.64 -14.86
CA LEU A 160 5.30 7.65 -13.43
C LEU A 160 4.19 6.92 -12.65
N ALA A 161 2.93 7.15 -13.01
CA ALA A 161 1.81 6.49 -12.36
C ALA A 161 1.83 4.97 -12.56
N HIS A 162 2.05 4.53 -13.80
CA HIS A 162 2.14 3.10 -14.12
C HIS A 162 3.33 2.43 -13.43
N LEU A 163 4.50 3.09 -13.39
CA LEU A 163 5.66 2.60 -12.67
C LEU A 163 5.31 2.35 -11.19
N LEU A 164 4.76 3.37 -10.51
CA LEU A 164 4.48 3.30 -9.08
C LEU A 164 3.38 2.30 -8.73
N TRP A 165 2.31 2.18 -9.53
CA TRP A 165 1.30 1.15 -9.32
C TRP A 165 1.87 -0.26 -9.44
N MET A 166 2.65 -0.52 -10.49
CA MET A 166 3.32 -1.82 -10.64
C MET A 166 4.38 -2.06 -9.57
N HIS A 167 4.99 -1.00 -9.04
CA HIS A 167 5.96 -1.08 -7.95
C HIS A 167 5.27 -1.53 -6.66
N ILE A 168 4.22 -0.81 -6.25
CA ILE A 168 3.39 -1.11 -5.09
C ILE A 168 2.82 -2.54 -5.17
N ASP A 169 2.41 -3.00 -6.35
CA ASP A 169 1.91 -4.36 -6.54
C ASP A 169 2.97 -5.43 -6.25
N LYS A 170 4.22 -5.22 -6.69
CA LYS A 170 5.33 -6.14 -6.38
C LYS A 170 5.56 -6.20 -4.88
N GLU A 171 5.53 -5.06 -4.23
CA GLU A 171 5.81 -4.99 -2.80
C GLU A 171 4.69 -5.57 -1.96
N ASN A 172 3.46 -5.11 -2.16
CA ASN A 172 2.32 -5.55 -1.38
C ASN A 172 1.96 -7.02 -1.59
N SER A 173 2.12 -7.53 -2.82
CA SER A 173 1.71 -8.91 -3.13
C SER A 173 2.82 -9.95 -2.97
N VAL A 174 4.09 -9.54 -2.99
CA VAL A 174 5.24 -10.45 -2.93
C VAL A 174 6.22 -10.04 -1.84
N VAL A 175 6.86 -8.87 -1.97
CA VAL A 175 8.07 -8.57 -1.18
C VAL A 175 7.76 -8.39 0.29
N LEU A 176 6.76 -7.59 0.65
CA LEU A 176 6.41 -7.30 2.05
C LEU A 176 5.85 -8.52 2.80
N PRO A 177 4.96 -9.35 2.20
CA PRO A 177 4.57 -10.63 2.80
C PRO A 177 5.75 -11.57 3.05
N GLU A 178 6.60 -11.79 2.05
CA GLU A 178 7.77 -12.69 2.17
C GLU A 178 8.80 -12.16 3.16
N ALA A 179 9.06 -10.86 3.13
CA ALA A 179 9.95 -10.18 4.06
C ALA A 179 9.46 -10.37 5.51
N GLY A 180 8.18 -10.13 5.75
CA GLY A 180 7.58 -10.29 7.07
C GLY A 180 7.71 -11.72 7.62
N GLU A 181 7.33 -12.74 6.83
CA GLU A 181 7.40 -14.13 7.27
C GLU A 181 8.85 -14.61 7.49
N ARG A 182 9.78 -14.22 6.62
CA ARG A 182 11.18 -14.66 6.68
C ARG A 182 11.98 -13.96 7.78
N LEU A 183 11.73 -12.67 8.02
CA LEU A 183 12.34 -11.97 9.16
C LEU A 183 11.92 -12.59 10.50
N ILE A 184 10.64 -12.94 10.65
CA ILE A 184 10.16 -13.65 11.85
C ILE A 184 10.86 -15.02 11.98
N ARG A 185 10.98 -15.78 10.89
CA ARG A 185 11.68 -17.08 10.89
C ARG A 185 13.16 -16.93 11.28
N ALA A 186 13.81 -15.86 10.84
CA ALA A 186 15.19 -15.51 11.20
C ALA A 186 15.33 -14.96 12.63
N GLY A 187 14.25 -14.83 13.38
CA GLY A 187 14.26 -14.34 14.77
C GLY A 187 14.18 -12.82 14.91
N VAL A 188 13.98 -12.09 13.81
CA VAL A 188 13.81 -10.63 13.80
C VAL A 188 12.33 -10.32 14.03
N GLY A 189 11.95 -10.20 15.30
CA GLY A 189 10.56 -9.92 15.71
C GLY A 189 10.19 -8.45 15.81
N SER A 190 11.17 -7.55 15.82
CA SER A 190 10.98 -6.09 15.93
C SER A 190 12.01 -5.40 15.05
N LEU A 191 11.48 -4.65 14.10
CA LEU A 191 12.18 -3.80 13.15
C LEU A 191 11.23 -2.62 12.94
N GLU A 192 11.61 -1.47 13.46
CA GLU A 192 10.77 -0.27 13.49
C GLU A 192 11.06 0.59 12.25
N GLY A 193 10.01 1.16 11.66
CA GLY A 193 10.15 2.22 10.68
C GLY A 193 10.52 3.56 11.33
N SER A 194 10.68 4.56 10.48
CA SER A 194 10.85 5.95 10.89
C SER A 194 9.51 6.66 11.06
N THR A 195 9.47 7.75 11.81
CA THR A 195 8.31 8.63 11.87
C THR A 195 8.48 9.82 10.93
N GLU A 196 7.39 10.27 10.31
CA GLU A 196 7.42 11.48 9.48
C GLU A 196 7.99 12.69 10.24
N GLY A 197 8.86 13.44 9.57
CA GLY A 197 9.32 14.74 10.02
C GLY A 197 8.38 15.87 9.60
N PRO A 198 8.72 17.12 9.96
CA PRO A 198 7.89 18.28 9.64
C PRO A 198 7.70 18.51 8.13
N ASP A 199 8.73 18.23 7.33
CA ASP A 199 8.71 18.48 5.88
C ASP A 199 7.86 17.41 5.18
N GLU A 200 7.98 16.14 5.59
CA GLU A 200 7.16 15.03 5.12
C GLU A 200 5.68 15.27 5.41
N VAL A 201 5.36 15.69 6.63
CA VAL A 201 3.97 16.06 7.01
C VAL A 201 3.47 17.20 6.13
N ALA A 202 4.29 18.24 5.92
CA ALA A 202 3.88 19.41 5.15
C ALA A 202 3.54 19.06 3.70
N VAL A 203 4.36 18.28 3.01
CA VAL A 203 4.08 17.89 1.62
C VAL A 203 2.90 16.93 1.52
N ARG A 204 2.73 16.01 2.48
CA ARG A 204 1.58 15.09 2.53
C ARG A 204 0.26 15.83 2.75
N GLU A 205 0.26 16.86 3.60
CA GLU A 205 -0.92 17.71 3.80
C GLU A 205 -1.19 18.63 2.60
N ALA A 206 -0.13 19.12 1.94
CA ALA A 206 -0.25 19.99 0.78
C ALA A 206 -0.87 19.30 -0.45
N VAL A 207 -0.64 18.01 -0.63
CA VAL A 207 -1.18 17.24 -1.77
C VAL A 207 -2.64 16.80 -1.56
N GLU A 208 -3.12 16.69 -0.32
CA GLU A 208 -4.46 16.19 -0.03
C GLU A 208 -5.61 16.98 -0.72
N PRO A 209 -5.59 18.33 -0.81
CA PRO A 209 -6.57 19.08 -1.60
C PRO A 209 -6.59 18.69 -3.09
N LEU A 210 -5.44 18.30 -3.65
CA LEU A 210 -5.35 17.82 -5.03
C LEU A 210 -5.95 16.43 -5.16
N VAL A 211 -5.67 15.52 -4.21
CA VAL A 211 -6.32 14.19 -4.14
C VAL A 211 -7.84 14.29 -4.10
N ILE A 212 -8.38 15.28 -3.37
CA ILE A 212 -9.82 15.52 -3.33
C ILE A 212 -10.34 16.07 -4.67
N ARG A 213 -9.63 17.03 -5.27
CA ARG A 213 -10.01 17.70 -6.52
C ARG A 213 -9.96 16.75 -7.72
N TRP A 214 -8.84 16.05 -7.85
CA TRP A 214 -8.53 15.07 -8.87
C TRP A 214 -8.68 13.69 -8.23
N THR A 215 -9.92 13.30 -7.97
CA THR A 215 -10.23 12.05 -7.26
C THR A 215 -9.54 10.87 -7.95
N PRO A 216 -8.76 10.05 -7.20
CA PRO A 216 -7.95 8.99 -7.78
C PRO A 216 -8.79 8.01 -8.61
N LEU A 217 -8.27 7.65 -9.76
CA LEU A 217 -8.78 6.59 -10.61
C LEU A 217 -7.63 5.64 -10.92
N GLU A 218 -7.95 4.37 -11.13
CA GLU A 218 -7.05 3.43 -11.79
C GLU A 218 -7.14 3.63 -13.30
N ASP A 219 -6.11 3.17 -14.00
CA ASP A 219 -6.07 3.16 -15.45
C ASP A 219 -6.59 1.81 -15.99
N ASP A 220 -7.65 1.83 -16.79
CA ASP A 220 -8.26 0.62 -17.37
C ASP A 220 -7.28 -0.14 -18.30
N ASP A 221 -6.26 0.55 -18.83
CA ASP A 221 -5.23 -0.04 -19.68
C ASP A 221 -4.07 -0.69 -18.89
N LEU A 222 -4.02 -0.51 -17.56
CA LEU A 222 -3.00 -1.10 -16.70
C LEU A 222 -3.51 -2.40 -16.06
N TYR A 223 -2.88 -3.52 -16.43
CA TYR A 223 -3.13 -4.79 -15.77
C TYR A 223 -2.34 -4.90 -14.45
N ARG A 224 -3.09 -4.96 -13.34
CA ARG A 224 -2.57 -5.18 -11.99
C ARG A 224 -2.91 -6.60 -11.51
N GLY A 225 -2.07 -7.16 -10.65
CA GLY A 225 -2.34 -8.49 -10.12
C GLY A 225 -1.36 -8.92 -9.03
N ASP A 226 -1.77 -9.99 -8.33
CA ASP A 226 -1.06 -10.49 -7.16
C ASP A 226 -0.03 -11.56 -7.53
N GLY A 227 1.14 -11.48 -6.88
CA GLY A 227 2.16 -12.52 -6.90
C GLY A 227 3.07 -12.47 -8.12
N CYS A 228 4.08 -13.36 -8.12
CA CYS A 228 5.09 -13.36 -9.19
C CYS A 228 4.51 -13.59 -10.58
N MET A 229 3.43 -14.35 -10.75
CA MET A 229 2.90 -14.62 -12.09
C MET A 229 2.31 -13.37 -12.77
N ALA A 230 1.82 -12.42 -11.99
CA ALA A 230 1.31 -11.13 -12.49
C ALA A 230 2.41 -10.05 -12.55
N CYS A 231 3.56 -10.29 -11.91
CA CYS A 231 4.68 -9.35 -11.89
C CYS A 231 5.39 -9.27 -13.25
N SER A 232 5.53 -8.06 -13.78
CA SER A 232 6.20 -7.78 -15.05
C SER A 232 7.67 -8.19 -15.11
N ALA A 233 8.34 -8.32 -13.96
CA ALA A 233 9.74 -8.75 -13.88
C ALA A 233 9.93 -10.27 -13.88
N TYR A 234 8.88 -11.04 -13.57
CA TYR A 234 8.98 -12.49 -13.41
C TYR A 234 9.33 -13.20 -14.73
N GLY A 235 10.35 -14.06 -14.67
CA GLY A 235 10.87 -14.80 -15.81
C GLY A 235 11.72 -13.97 -16.79
N ASN A 236 11.85 -12.65 -16.57
CA ASN A 236 12.67 -11.76 -17.38
C ASN A 236 13.93 -11.33 -16.63
N THR A 237 13.76 -10.50 -15.60
CA THR A 237 14.83 -9.96 -14.75
C THR A 237 14.80 -10.53 -13.34
N CYS A 238 13.73 -11.24 -12.96
CA CYS A 238 13.54 -11.91 -11.67
C CYS A 238 13.15 -13.38 -11.88
N GLY A 239 13.82 -14.30 -11.19
CA GLY A 239 13.45 -15.72 -11.17
C GLY A 239 12.17 -16.04 -10.37
N GLY A 240 11.61 -15.05 -9.66
CA GLY A 240 10.45 -15.20 -8.77
C GLY A 240 10.80 -15.71 -7.38
N ILE A 241 9.80 -15.82 -6.50
CA ILE A 241 9.98 -16.24 -5.09
C ILE A 241 10.79 -17.53 -5.00
N GLU A 242 10.43 -18.52 -5.80
CA GLU A 242 11.05 -19.85 -5.78
C GLU A 242 12.53 -19.85 -6.15
N LYS A 243 13.05 -18.80 -6.80
CA LYS A 243 14.47 -18.73 -7.19
C LYS A 243 15.27 -17.72 -6.40
N GLU A 244 14.65 -16.59 -6.06
CA GLU A 244 15.38 -15.42 -5.56
C GLU A 244 15.41 -15.33 -4.03
N TRP A 245 14.49 -15.99 -3.33
CA TRP A 245 14.35 -15.83 -1.87
C TRP A 245 15.03 -16.92 -1.05
N TRP A 246 15.63 -17.90 -1.70
CA TRP A 246 16.10 -19.11 -1.07
C TRP A 246 17.61 -19.06 -0.83
N ASN A 247 18.03 -19.27 0.42
CA ASN A 247 19.46 -19.41 0.73
C ASN A 247 19.97 -20.82 0.38
N ALA A 248 21.29 -21.00 0.39
CA ALA A 248 21.93 -22.25 -0.01
C ALA A 248 21.46 -23.45 0.82
N TRP A 249 21.22 -23.25 2.12
CA TRP A 249 20.76 -24.31 3.02
C TRP A 249 19.30 -24.68 2.77
N GLU A 250 18.40 -23.70 2.57
CA GLU A 250 17.00 -23.93 2.24
C GLU A 250 16.88 -24.71 0.92
N TRP A 251 17.73 -24.40 -0.06
CA TRP A 251 17.84 -25.14 -1.32
C TRP A 251 18.25 -26.60 -1.11
N GLU A 252 19.33 -26.84 -0.35
CA GLU A 252 19.79 -28.19 -0.03
C GLU A 252 18.70 -28.98 0.71
N GLN A 253 18.00 -28.35 1.65
CA GLN A 253 16.91 -28.97 2.39
C GLN A 253 15.75 -29.36 1.46
N HIS A 254 15.34 -28.49 0.55
CA HIS A 254 14.22 -28.80 -0.34
C HIS A 254 14.53 -29.90 -1.34
N LEU A 255 15.72 -29.87 -1.93
CA LEU A 255 16.17 -30.96 -2.81
C LEU A 255 16.20 -32.31 -2.08
N SER A 256 16.48 -32.32 -0.76
CA SER A 256 16.45 -33.54 0.05
C SER A 256 15.05 -34.14 0.26
N TYR A 257 13.97 -33.39 -0.01
CA TYR A 257 12.59 -33.90 0.05
C TYR A 257 12.10 -34.49 -1.29
N GLU A 258 12.84 -34.30 -2.39
CA GLU A 258 12.51 -34.83 -3.71
C GLU A 258 13.16 -36.20 -4.00
N GLU A 259 14.11 -36.63 -3.17
CA GLU A 259 14.76 -37.96 -3.19
C GLU A 259 14.00 -39.02 -2.38
#